data_AF-A0A917WAX0-F1
#
_entry.id   AF-A0A917WAX0-F1
#
_cell.length_a   1.000
_cell.length_b   1.000
_cell.length_c   1.000
_cell.angle_alpha   90.00
_cell.angle_beta   90.00
_cell.angle_gamma   90.00
#
_symmetry.space_group_name_H-M   'P 1'
#
loop_
_entity.id
_entity.type
_entity.pdbx_description
1 polymer ?
#
loop_
_entity_poly.entity_id
_entity_poly.type
_entity_poly.pdbx_seq_one_letter_code
_entity_poly.pdbx_strand_id
1 'polypeptide(L)'
;MSLDVTLQTDPGAISSDPVAEARRQVEICNACRYCEGFCAVFPAITRQKVFADGDITQLANLCHNCRGCYYACQYTAPHAFDLNLPAALGAARAESWERFAWPGGLAALFQRRGTALAAALVLACALMFLAVAALPGGGEGFYAYLGHGAMVLIFLPAFLLPLAALGIGLRRYWSETGGGAVTLADIGAAARSAATLGNLGGGQGQGCNFEAEERFSDERRMAHHAVMWGFLLCFASTVSGTILHYAFASPAPYGFFSAPKLLGVPGGVLLTLGCAGMLVLKGKADPALGTPGRASGEWAFVWLLGGVGLSGLLLYGLRESVLTGPLLALHLGSVLTLFLLTPYSKMAHGFYRFAALLREAQAGRR
;
A
#
# COMPACT_ATOMS: atom_id res chain seq x y z
N MET A 1 -7.54 -21.47 31.07
CA MET A 1 -6.82 -20.45 30.29
C MET A 1 -6.45 -19.35 31.29
N SER A 2 -5.30 -19.49 31.95
CA SER A 2 -4.82 -18.47 32.87
C SER A 2 -4.48 -17.24 32.05
N LEU A 3 -5.15 -16.12 32.32
CA LEU A 3 -4.67 -14.82 31.90
C LEU A 3 -3.36 -14.62 32.68
N ASP A 4 -2.21 -14.79 32.03
CA ASP A 4 -0.93 -14.34 32.58
C ASP A 4 -0.98 -12.81 32.67
N VAL A 5 -1.42 -12.30 33.83
CA VAL A 5 -1.55 -10.86 34.14
C VAL A 5 -0.18 -10.19 34.26
N THR A 6 0.90 -10.97 34.29
CA THR A 6 2.29 -10.52 34.44
C THR A 6 2.83 -9.66 33.30
N LEU A 7 2.16 -9.62 32.13
CA LEU A 7 2.51 -8.69 31.04
C LEU A 7 1.77 -7.33 31.09
N GLN A 8 0.75 -7.16 31.95
CA GLN A 8 -0.06 -5.93 31.97
C GLN A 8 0.40 -4.85 32.96
N THR A 9 1.43 -5.08 33.79
CA THR A 9 1.76 -4.17 34.90
C THR A 9 3.13 -3.49 34.84
N ASP A 10 4.06 -3.91 33.98
CA ASP A 10 5.36 -3.23 33.85
C ASP A 10 5.44 -2.39 32.56
N PRO A 11 5.22 -1.06 32.62
CA PRO A 11 5.38 -0.19 31.45
C PRO A 11 6.82 -0.13 30.92
N GLY A 12 7.83 -0.60 31.68
CA GLY A 12 9.21 -0.73 31.25
C GLY A 12 9.52 -2.04 30.49
N ALA A 13 8.67 -3.06 30.59
CA ALA A 13 8.92 -4.36 29.95
C ALA A 13 8.65 -4.31 28.44
N ILE A 14 9.71 -4.28 27.63
CA ILE A 14 9.62 -4.25 26.16
C ILE A 14 9.26 -5.65 25.66
N SER A 15 8.20 -5.77 24.85
CA SER A 15 7.77 -7.04 24.27
C SER A 15 8.38 -7.28 22.89
N SER A 16 8.68 -8.54 22.58
CA SER A 16 9.05 -8.97 21.21
C SER A 16 7.83 -9.25 20.33
N ASP A 17 6.65 -9.41 20.94
CA ASP A 17 5.40 -9.55 20.20
C ASP A 17 4.91 -8.17 19.72
N PRO A 18 4.76 -7.94 18.40
CA PRO A 18 4.43 -6.62 17.86
C PRO A 18 3.10 -6.04 18.38
N VAL A 19 2.10 -6.90 18.63
CA VAL A 19 0.78 -6.46 19.09
C VAL A 19 0.83 -6.07 20.57
N ALA A 20 1.46 -6.89 21.42
CA ALA A 20 1.67 -6.58 22.82
C ALA A 20 2.52 -5.31 23.02
N GLU A 21 3.59 -5.14 22.24
CA GLU A 21 4.44 -3.95 22.32
C GLU A 21 3.70 -2.68 21.87
N ALA A 22 2.95 -2.76 20.77
CA ALA A 22 2.11 -1.64 20.34
C ALA A 22 1.03 -1.30 21.38
N ARG A 23 0.44 -2.32 22.04
CA ARG A 23 -0.53 -2.12 23.11
C ARG A 23 0.07 -1.36 24.30
N ARG A 24 1.22 -1.81 24.80
CA ARG A 24 1.96 -1.16 25.90
C ARG A 24 2.17 0.32 25.62
N GLN A 25 2.68 0.65 24.43
CA GLN A 25 2.94 2.04 24.06
C GLN A 25 1.65 2.85 23.88
N VAL A 26 0.60 2.29 23.28
CA VAL A 26 -0.70 2.96 23.13
C VAL A 26 -1.32 3.26 24.49
N GLU A 27 -1.22 2.37 25.47
CA GLU A 27 -1.71 2.57 26.84
C GLU A 27 -0.96 3.72 27.54
N ILE A 28 0.38 3.76 27.43
CA ILE A 28 1.19 4.86 27.97
C ILE A 28 0.85 6.18 27.26
N CYS A 29 0.72 6.17 25.93
CA CYS A 29 0.32 7.35 25.16
C CYS A 29 -1.07 7.86 25.58
N ASN A 30 -2.04 6.96 25.77
CA ASN A 30 -3.40 7.30 26.21
C ASN A 30 -3.44 7.87 27.63
N ALA A 31 -2.53 7.44 28.51
CA ALA A 31 -2.39 7.98 29.86
C ALA A 31 -1.75 9.38 29.86
N CYS A 32 -0.68 9.57 29.08
CA CYS A 32 0.10 10.82 29.06
C CYS A 32 -0.56 11.94 28.26
N ARG A 33 -1.08 11.63 27.06
CA ARG A 33 -1.77 12.56 26.13
C ARG A 33 -1.01 13.81 25.68
N TYR A 34 0.24 13.99 26.07
CA TYR A 34 1.02 15.17 25.70
C TYR A 34 1.09 15.42 24.19
N CYS A 35 1.23 14.35 23.39
CA CYS A 35 1.36 14.44 21.94
C CYS A 35 0.04 14.25 21.15
N GLU A 36 -1.13 14.36 21.81
CA GLU A 36 -2.42 14.07 21.18
C GLU A 36 -2.70 14.92 19.94
N GLY A 37 -2.31 16.19 19.97
CA GLY A 37 -2.45 17.11 18.84
C GLY A 37 -1.59 16.76 17.63
N PHE A 38 -0.57 15.90 17.76
CA PHE A 38 0.31 15.53 16.64
C PHE A 38 -0.14 14.27 15.89
N CYS A 39 -1.02 13.46 16.48
CA CYS A 39 -1.37 12.14 15.96
C CYS A 39 -2.84 12.07 15.53
N ALA A 40 -3.09 11.92 14.23
CA ALA A 40 -4.45 11.76 13.69
C ALA A 40 -5.17 10.47 14.17
N VAL A 41 -4.45 9.54 14.81
CA VAL A 41 -5.02 8.31 15.39
C VAL A 41 -5.45 8.51 16.83
N PHE A 42 -4.97 9.57 17.50
CA PHE A 42 -5.23 9.80 18.92
C PHE A 42 -6.71 9.85 19.30
N PRO A 43 -7.62 10.47 18.51
CA PRO A 43 -9.05 10.40 18.78
C PRO A 43 -9.61 8.98 18.87
N ALA A 44 -9.00 8.02 18.16
CA ALA A 44 -9.37 6.60 18.28
C ALA A 44 -8.82 5.94 19.53
N ILE A 45 -7.59 6.31 19.93
CA ILE A 45 -6.94 5.83 21.15
C ILE A 45 -7.75 6.23 22.40
N THR A 46 -8.20 7.48 22.48
CA THR A 46 -8.82 8.02 23.70
C THR A 46 -10.25 7.55 23.96
N ARG A 47 -10.91 6.92 22.99
CA ARG A 47 -12.23 6.30 23.17
C ARG A 47 -12.18 5.01 23.98
N GLN A 48 -10.99 4.46 24.19
CA GLN A 48 -10.80 3.21 24.90
C GLN A 48 -9.89 3.42 26.12
N LYS A 49 -10.03 2.55 27.12
CA LYS A 49 -9.16 2.50 28.30
C LYS A 49 -8.30 1.24 28.33
N VAL A 50 -8.81 0.18 27.72
CA VAL A 50 -8.17 -1.12 27.57
C VAL A 50 -8.34 -1.51 26.11
N PHE A 51 -7.27 -2.00 25.49
CA PHE A 51 -7.23 -2.31 24.06
C PHE A 51 -7.14 -3.82 23.87
N ALA A 52 -8.05 -4.41 23.10
CA ALA A 52 -7.91 -5.78 22.63
C ALA A 52 -6.97 -5.84 21.41
N ASP A 53 -6.59 -7.04 20.97
CA ASP A 53 -5.71 -7.21 19.80
C ASP A 53 -6.32 -6.58 18.54
N GLY A 54 -7.63 -6.74 18.35
CA GLY A 54 -8.36 -6.13 17.23
C GLY A 54 -8.33 -4.60 17.25
N ASP A 55 -8.31 -3.97 18.43
CA ASP A 55 -8.17 -2.51 18.55
C ASP A 55 -6.78 -2.07 18.10
N ILE A 56 -5.73 -2.77 18.53
CA ILE A 56 -4.36 -2.50 18.09
C ILE A 56 -4.20 -2.71 16.59
N THR A 57 -4.76 -3.79 16.03
CA THR A 57 -4.80 -4.04 14.58
C THR A 57 -5.48 -2.88 13.83
N GLN A 58 -6.60 -2.35 14.34
CA GLN A 58 -7.27 -1.19 13.74
C GLN A 58 -6.39 0.06 13.82
N LEU A 59 -5.91 0.43 15.00
CA LEU A 59 -5.08 1.62 15.24
C LEU A 59 -3.80 1.61 14.39
N ALA A 60 -3.18 0.44 14.26
CA ALA A 60 -1.99 0.25 13.43
C ALA A 60 -2.27 0.55 11.94
N ASN A 61 -3.44 0.17 11.43
CA ASN A 61 -3.86 0.44 10.05
C ASN A 61 -4.41 1.88 9.84
N LEU A 62 -4.83 2.57 10.90
CA LEU A 62 -5.12 4.01 10.87
C LEU A 62 -3.85 4.87 10.89
N CYS A 63 -2.78 4.39 11.53
CA CYS A 63 -1.48 5.07 11.61
C CYS A 63 -0.80 5.19 10.25
N HIS A 64 -0.27 6.37 9.94
CA HIS A 64 0.52 6.62 8.72
C HIS A 64 2.03 6.63 8.91
N ASN A 65 2.51 6.37 10.13
CA ASN A 65 3.92 6.59 10.50
C ASN A 65 4.34 8.04 10.19
N CYS A 66 3.59 8.99 10.76
CA CYS A 66 3.83 10.44 10.57
C CYS A 66 4.92 11.02 11.49
N ARG A 67 5.32 10.26 12.52
CA ARG A 67 6.45 10.54 13.43
C ARG A 67 6.36 11.80 14.29
N GLY A 68 5.41 12.70 14.07
CA GLY A 68 5.21 13.87 14.94
C GLY A 68 5.00 13.51 16.42
N CYS A 69 4.28 12.41 16.71
CA CYS A 69 4.13 11.93 18.07
C CYS A 69 5.44 11.45 18.72
N TYR A 70 6.42 11.00 17.93
CA TYR A 70 7.72 10.57 18.45
C TYR A 70 8.61 11.77 18.79
N TYR A 71 8.76 12.72 17.85
CA TYR A 71 9.59 13.92 18.08
C TYR A 71 9.05 14.82 19.21
N ALA A 72 7.75 14.77 19.50
CA ALA A 72 7.15 15.48 20.63
C ALA A 72 7.13 14.69 21.95
N CYS A 73 7.54 13.42 21.96
CA CYS A 73 7.39 12.56 23.13
C CYS A 73 8.52 12.76 24.14
N GLN A 74 8.17 12.89 25.42
CA GLN A 74 9.11 13.01 26.54
C GLN A 74 9.68 11.67 27.02
N TYR A 75 9.15 10.56 26.50
CA TYR A 75 9.46 9.20 26.95
C TYR A 75 10.16 8.35 25.88
N THR A 76 10.72 8.97 24.84
CA THR A 76 11.63 8.29 23.90
C THR A 76 12.94 7.92 24.60
N ALA A 77 13.79 7.09 23.96
CA ALA A 77 15.13 6.80 24.47
C ALA A 77 15.88 8.09 24.89
N PRO A 78 16.60 8.09 26.03
CA PRO A 78 16.92 6.95 26.90
C PRO A 78 15.94 6.73 28.06
N HIS A 79 14.72 7.28 28.01
CA HIS A 79 13.72 7.05 29.07
C HIS A 79 13.40 5.55 29.23
N ALA A 80 13.10 5.09 30.45
CA ALA A 80 12.87 3.67 30.74
C ALA A 80 11.71 3.02 29.96
N PHE A 81 10.76 3.82 29.46
CA PHE A 81 9.66 3.33 28.62
C PHE A 81 10.06 3.13 27.15
N ASP A 82 11.08 3.86 26.68
CA ASP A 82 11.60 3.83 25.31
C ASP A 82 10.51 3.85 24.22
N LEU A 83 9.66 4.89 24.24
CA LEU A 83 8.53 4.97 23.33
C LEU A 83 8.98 5.24 21.89
N ASN A 84 8.56 4.37 20.98
CA ASN A 84 8.66 4.52 19.54
C ASN A 84 7.36 4.05 18.89
N LEU A 85 6.28 4.79 19.17
CA LEU A 85 4.94 4.45 18.72
C LEU A 85 4.84 4.26 17.20
N PRO A 86 5.53 5.06 16.34
CA PRO A 86 5.50 4.84 14.91
C PRO A 86 6.07 3.48 14.48
N ALA A 87 7.17 3.03 15.11
CA ALA A 87 7.76 1.72 14.85
C ALA A 87 6.88 0.59 15.40
N ALA A 88 6.35 0.74 16.62
CA ALA A 88 5.51 -0.27 17.27
C ALA A 88 4.21 -0.53 16.48
N LEU A 89 3.45 0.53 16.15
CA LEU A 89 2.27 0.40 15.29
C LEU A 89 2.64 -0.02 13.85
N GLY A 90 3.83 0.35 13.37
CA GLY A 90 4.35 -0.13 12.09
C GLY A 90 4.56 -1.65 12.08
N ALA A 91 5.13 -2.20 13.16
CA ALA A 91 5.37 -3.62 13.34
C ALA A 91 4.06 -4.39 13.47
N ALA A 92 3.14 -3.95 14.35
CA ALA A 92 1.81 -4.56 14.51
C ALA A 92 1.02 -4.55 13.20
N ARG A 93 1.08 -3.45 12.43
CA ARG A 93 0.43 -3.38 11.11
C ARG A 93 0.99 -4.42 10.15
N ALA A 94 2.30 -4.51 10.02
CA ALA A 94 2.90 -5.43 9.06
C ALA A 94 2.71 -6.90 9.45
N GLU A 95 2.78 -7.20 10.74
CA GLU A 95 2.41 -8.51 11.28
C GLU A 95 0.94 -8.84 10.93
N SER A 96 0.00 -7.91 11.14
CA SER A 96 -1.41 -8.13 10.78
C SER A 96 -1.59 -8.46 9.29
N TRP A 97 -0.88 -7.76 8.40
CA TRP A 97 -0.93 -8.05 6.96
C TRP A 97 -0.39 -9.44 6.62
N GLU A 98 0.69 -9.85 7.28
CA GLU A 98 1.29 -11.18 7.11
C GLU A 98 0.36 -12.29 7.60
N ARG A 99 -0.28 -12.08 8.75
CA ARG A 99 -1.26 -13.02 9.34
C ARG A 99 -2.52 -13.15 8.50
N PHE A 100 -3.03 -12.06 7.95
CA PHE A 100 -4.25 -12.10 7.14
C PHE A 100 -4.04 -12.60 5.72
N ALA A 101 -2.82 -12.49 5.18
CA ALA A 101 -2.50 -12.94 3.84
C ALA A 101 -2.88 -14.40 3.60
N TRP A 102 -3.36 -14.67 2.39
CA TRP A 102 -3.71 -16.02 1.95
C TRP A 102 -3.20 -16.25 0.52
N PRO A 103 -2.55 -17.39 0.23
CA PRO A 103 -2.05 -18.38 1.19
C PRO A 103 -1.03 -17.79 2.17
N GLY A 104 -0.96 -18.36 3.38
CA GLY A 104 -0.08 -17.88 4.44
C GLY A 104 1.41 -18.03 4.09
N GLY A 105 2.27 -17.25 4.77
CA GLY A 105 3.73 -17.33 4.62
C GLY A 105 4.31 -16.57 3.42
N LEU A 106 3.58 -16.42 2.32
CA LEU A 106 4.02 -15.68 1.13
C LEU A 106 4.25 -14.19 1.42
N ALA A 107 3.37 -13.56 2.21
CA ALA A 107 3.54 -12.19 2.66
C ALA A 107 4.83 -12.01 3.48
N ALA A 108 5.07 -12.86 4.47
CA ALA A 108 6.28 -12.79 5.30
C ALA A 108 7.57 -12.94 4.46
N LEU A 109 7.56 -13.86 3.48
CA LEU A 109 8.66 -14.04 2.55
C LEU A 109 8.90 -12.78 1.71
N PHE A 110 7.84 -12.18 1.17
CA PHE A 110 7.94 -10.95 0.38
C PHE A 110 8.41 -9.75 1.22
N GLN A 111 7.93 -9.58 2.46
CA GLN A 111 8.33 -8.45 3.29
C GLN A 111 9.84 -8.49 3.62
N ARG A 112 10.41 -9.69 3.81
CA ARG A 112 11.83 -9.89 4.14
C ARG A 112 12.75 -9.83 2.92
N ARG A 113 12.33 -10.38 1.77
CA ARG A 113 13.16 -10.54 0.56
C ARG A 113 12.57 -9.89 -0.70
N GLY A 114 11.72 -8.88 -0.51
CA GLY A 114 10.88 -8.33 -1.58
C GLY A 114 11.65 -7.84 -2.79
N THR A 115 12.83 -7.24 -2.60
CA THR A 115 13.65 -6.72 -3.72
C THR A 115 14.11 -7.84 -4.65
N ALA A 116 14.70 -8.89 -4.08
CA ALA A 116 15.16 -10.05 -4.85
C ALA A 116 13.98 -10.78 -5.53
N LEU A 117 12.87 -10.97 -4.80
CA LEU A 117 11.68 -11.65 -5.33
C LEU A 117 11.00 -10.87 -6.45
N ALA A 118 10.82 -9.56 -6.28
CA ALA A 118 10.24 -8.70 -7.31
C ALA A 118 11.14 -8.67 -8.55
N ALA A 119 12.46 -8.50 -8.39
CA ALA A 119 13.39 -8.50 -9.52
C ALA A 119 13.38 -9.84 -10.28
N ALA A 120 13.42 -10.97 -9.55
CA ALA A 120 13.36 -12.29 -10.14
C ALA A 120 12.05 -12.54 -10.89
N LEU A 121 10.90 -12.13 -10.31
CA LEU A 121 9.59 -12.27 -10.96
C LEU A 121 9.46 -11.38 -12.19
N VAL A 122 9.90 -10.12 -12.13
CA VAL A 122 9.90 -9.22 -13.30
C VAL A 122 10.73 -9.82 -14.42
N LEU A 123 11.95 -10.28 -14.11
CA LEU A 123 12.83 -10.90 -15.10
C LEU A 123 12.20 -12.17 -15.68
N ALA A 124 11.71 -13.08 -14.83
CA ALA A 124 11.07 -14.32 -15.28
C ALA A 124 9.84 -14.05 -16.17
N CYS A 125 8.97 -13.12 -15.77
CA CYS A 125 7.79 -12.76 -16.55
C CYS A 125 8.17 -12.06 -17.87
N ALA A 126 9.17 -11.18 -17.87
CA ALA A 126 9.65 -10.53 -19.08
C ALA A 126 10.26 -11.56 -20.06
N LEU A 127 11.07 -12.49 -19.57
CA LEU A 127 11.63 -13.59 -20.37
C LEU A 127 10.53 -14.50 -20.93
N MET A 128 9.50 -14.79 -20.12
CA MET A 128 8.32 -15.53 -20.57
C MET A 128 7.61 -14.80 -21.72
N PHE A 129 7.37 -13.49 -21.62
CA PHE A 129 6.74 -12.72 -22.71
C PHE A 129 7.63 -12.63 -23.96
N LEU A 130 8.95 -12.53 -23.80
CA LEU A 130 9.89 -12.61 -24.94
C LEU A 130 9.83 -13.98 -25.64
N ALA A 131 9.77 -15.07 -24.86
CA ALA A 131 9.63 -16.41 -25.41
C ALA A 131 8.30 -16.60 -26.14
N VAL A 132 7.20 -16.09 -25.59
CA VAL A 132 5.89 -16.10 -26.25
C VAL A 132 5.90 -15.28 -27.54
N ALA A 133 6.56 -14.12 -27.55
CA ALA A 133 6.67 -13.27 -28.74
C ALA A 133 7.55 -13.89 -29.85
N ALA A 134 8.40 -14.85 -29.52
CA ALA A 134 9.21 -15.59 -30.50
C ALA A 134 8.44 -16.75 -31.17
N LEU A 135 7.25 -17.10 -30.67
CA LEU A 135 6.37 -18.09 -31.31
C LEU A 135 5.72 -17.46 -32.56
N PRO A 136 5.39 -18.27 -33.60
CA PRO A 136 4.70 -17.76 -34.79
C PRO A 136 3.36 -17.10 -34.40
N GLY A 137 3.29 -15.77 -34.52
CA GLY A 137 2.10 -14.98 -34.20
C GLY A 137 1.34 -14.55 -35.46
N GLY A 138 0.03 -14.37 -35.34
CA GLY A 138 -0.82 -13.75 -36.37
C GLY A 138 -1.46 -12.46 -35.86
N GLY A 139 -1.32 -11.35 -36.61
CA GLY A 139 -1.92 -10.05 -36.30
C GLY A 139 -1.04 -8.84 -36.67
N GLU A 140 -1.58 -7.63 -36.57
CA GLU A 140 -0.84 -6.37 -36.78
C GLU A 140 -0.59 -5.62 -35.45
N GLY A 141 0.49 -4.83 -35.40
CA GLY A 141 0.83 -3.99 -34.25
C GLY A 141 1.11 -4.77 -32.97
N PHE A 142 0.48 -4.38 -31.86
CA PHE A 142 0.65 -4.98 -30.54
C PHE A 142 0.31 -6.48 -30.49
N TYR A 143 -0.70 -6.91 -31.25
CA TYR A 143 -1.13 -8.31 -31.27
C TYR A 143 -0.18 -9.24 -32.04
N ALA A 144 0.75 -8.70 -32.82
CA ALA A 144 1.82 -9.48 -33.45
C ALA A 144 2.79 -10.07 -32.41
N TYR A 145 2.95 -9.39 -31.27
CA TYR A 145 3.84 -9.83 -30.18
C TYR A 145 3.12 -10.69 -29.13
N LEU A 146 1.82 -10.46 -28.92
CA LEU A 146 1.02 -11.22 -27.97
C LEU A 146 -0.44 -11.26 -28.40
N GLY A 147 -0.90 -12.43 -28.83
CA GLY A 147 -2.29 -12.63 -29.25
C GLY A 147 -3.28 -12.33 -28.14
N HIS A 148 -4.47 -11.82 -28.50
CA HIS A 148 -5.51 -11.43 -27.55
C HIS A 148 -5.89 -12.55 -26.56
N GLY A 149 -6.05 -13.78 -27.05
CA GLY A 149 -6.36 -14.94 -26.21
C GLY A 149 -5.26 -15.25 -25.17
N ALA A 150 -3.98 -15.08 -25.52
CA ALA A 150 -2.88 -15.28 -24.58
C ALA A 150 -2.89 -14.23 -23.46
N MET A 151 -3.21 -12.97 -23.78
CA MET A 151 -3.39 -11.94 -22.76
C MET A 151 -4.52 -12.28 -21.79
N VAL A 152 -5.68 -12.67 -22.30
CA VAL A 152 -6.82 -13.04 -21.45
C VAL A 152 -6.46 -14.23 -20.57
N LEU A 153 -5.86 -15.28 -21.15
CA LEU A 153 -5.51 -16.50 -20.42
C LEU A 153 -4.50 -16.25 -19.29
N ILE A 154 -3.51 -15.37 -19.50
CA ILE A 154 -2.48 -15.07 -18.50
C ILE A 154 -2.97 -14.06 -17.46
N PHE A 155 -3.53 -12.93 -17.91
CA PHE A 155 -3.84 -11.81 -17.01
C PHE A 155 -5.14 -11.98 -16.23
N LEU A 156 -6.14 -12.69 -16.77
CA LEU A 156 -7.41 -12.88 -16.06
C LEU A 156 -7.23 -13.64 -14.73
N PRO A 157 -6.59 -14.83 -14.67
CA PRO A 157 -6.35 -15.49 -13.39
C PRO A 157 -5.37 -14.71 -12.52
N ALA A 158 -4.34 -14.09 -13.11
CA ALA A 158 -3.40 -13.25 -12.37
C ALA A 158 -4.02 -11.99 -11.78
N PHE A 159 -5.20 -11.57 -12.24
CA PHE A 159 -5.98 -10.48 -11.65
C PHE A 159 -7.00 -11.01 -10.62
N LEU A 160 -7.77 -12.04 -10.97
CA LEU A 160 -8.86 -12.54 -10.14
C LEU A 160 -8.37 -13.27 -8.88
N LEU A 161 -7.32 -14.11 -8.98
CA LEU A 161 -6.83 -14.88 -7.84
C LEU A 161 -6.24 -13.97 -6.74
N PRO A 162 -5.39 -12.96 -7.05
CA PRO A 162 -4.92 -12.01 -6.05
C PRO A 162 -6.04 -11.18 -5.41
N LEU A 163 -7.09 -10.82 -6.17
CA LEU A 163 -8.26 -10.14 -5.60
C LEU A 163 -9.06 -11.05 -4.65
N ALA A 164 -9.23 -12.34 -4.99
CA ALA A 164 -9.85 -13.30 -4.09
C ALA A 164 -9.03 -13.48 -2.79
N ALA A 165 -7.70 -13.57 -2.91
CA ALA A 165 -6.78 -13.61 -1.77
C ALA A 165 -6.91 -12.37 -0.86
N LEU A 166 -6.98 -11.17 -1.45
CA LEU A 166 -7.27 -9.93 -0.72
C LEU A 166 -8.63 -9.96 -0.04
N GLY A 167 -9.67 -10.46 -0.72
CA GLY A 167 -11.03 -10.60 -0.16
C GLY A 167 -11.05 -11.49 1.09
N ILE A 168 -10.29 -12.59 1.08
CA ILE A 168 -10.12 -13.47 2.25
C ILE A 168 -9.43 -12.72 3.39
N GLY A 169 -8.33 -12.02 3.10
CA GLY A 169 -7.59 -11.22 4.09
C GLY A 169 -8.44 -10.12 4.71
N LEU A 170 -9.21 -9.39 3.88
CA LEU A 170 -10.13 -8.35 4.33
C LEU A 170 -11.25 -8.91 5.21
N ARG A 171 -11.80 -10.08 4.89
CA ARG A 171 -12.81 -10.72 5.73
C ARG A 171 -12.25 -11.07 7.11
N ARG A 172 -11.01 -11.56 7.18
CA ARG A 172 -10.32 -11.84 8.45
C ARG A 172 -10.08 -10.56 9.25
N TYR A 173 -9.56 -9.52 8.61
CA TYR A 173 -9.37 -8.20 9.22
C TYR A 173 -10.68 -7.63 9.77
N TRP A 174 -11.77 -7.71 8.98
CA TRP A 174 -13.07 -7.18 9.37
C TRP A 174 -13.64 -7.91 10.58
N SER A 175 -13.45 -9.23 10.66
CA SER A 175 -13.86 -10.02 11.82
C SER A 175 -13.02 -9.70 13.05
N GLU A 176 -11.69 -9.58 12.93
CA GLU A 176 -10.78 -9.32 14.05
C GLU A 176 -11.02 -7.94 14.68
N THR A 177 -11.32 -6.93 13.86
CA THR A 177 -11.58 -5.54 14.31
C THR A 177 -13.03 -5.30 14.76
N GLY A 178 -13.86 -6.36 14.81
CA GLY A 178 -15.26 -6.27 15.22
C GLY A 178 -16.13 -5.43 14.28
N GLY A 179 -15.85 -5.48 12.97
CA GLY A 179 -16.58 -4.74 11.95
C GLY A 179 -18.05 -5.15 11.84
N GLY A 180 -18.95 -4.16 11.89
CA GLY A 180 -20.40 -4.37 11.85
C GLY A 180 -21.01 -4.25 10.44
N ALA A 181 -22.32 -4.02 10.37
CA ALA A 181 -22.98 -3.69 9.11
C ALA A 181 -22.50 -2.34 8.55
N VAL A 182 -22.14 -2.30 7.26
CA VAL A 182 -21.64 -1.10 6.58
C VAL A 182 -22.80 -0.33 5.99
N THR A 183 -22.82 0.99 6.20
CA THR A 183 -23.80 1.91 5.62
C THR A 183 -23.16 2.80 4.55
N LEU A 184 -23.98 3.40 3.68
CA LEU A 184 -23.50 4.36 2.66
C LEU A 184 -22.79 5.56 3.29
N ALA A 185 -23.20 5.98 4.50
CA ALA A 185 -22.55 7.05 5.24
C ALA A 185 -21.11 6.67 5.66
N ASP A 186 -20.90 5.42 6.11
CA ASP A 186 -19.56 4.93 6.47
C ASP A 186 -18.65 4.93 5.23
N ILE A 187 -19.17 4.45 4.09
CA ILE A 187 -18.44 4.42 2.82
C ILE A 187 -18.07 5.84 2.38
N GLY A 188 -19.02 6.78 2.43
CA GLY A 188 -18.76 8.17 2.08
C GLY A 188 -17.72 8.84 2.97
N ALA A 189 -17.74 8.56 4.29
CA ALA A 189 -16.74 9.08 5.23
C ALA A 189 -15.34 8.48 4.97
N ALA A 190 -15.26 7.16 4.82
CA ALA A 190 -14.00 6.46 4.53
C ALA A 190 -13.42 6.88 3.17
N ALA A 191 -14.25 7.01 2.13
CA ALA A 191 -13.85 7.46 0.80
C ALA A 191 -13.31 8.88 0.82
N ARG A 192 -13.97 9.82 1.52
CA ARG A 192 -13.45 11.19 1.68
C ARG A 192 -12.10 11.20 2.41
N SER A 193 -11.97 10.46 3.51
CA SER A 193 -10.72 10.39 4.27
C SER A 193 -9.58 9.77 3.46
N ALA A 194 -9.86 8.73 2.67
CA ALA A 194 -8.89 8.12 1.77
C ALA A 194 -8.48 9.05 0.62
N ALA A 195 -9.44 9.76 0.02
CA ALA A 195 -9.20 10.66 -1.12
C ALA A 195 -8.40 11.92 -0.74
N THR A 196 -8.57 12.44 0.48
CA THR A 196 -7.82 13.61 0.98
C THR A 196 -6.52 13.25 1.69
N LEU A 197 -6.33 11.96 2.02
CA LEU A 197 -5.29 11.48 2.91
C LEU A 197 -5.20 12.33 4.19
N GLY A 198 -6.34 12.67 4.80
CA GLY A 198 -6.41 13.62 5.92
C GLY A 198 -5.48 13.26 7.09
N ASN A 199 -5.34 11.97 7.41
CA ASN A 199 -4.47 11.50 8.48
C ASN A 199 -2.96 11.70 8.20
N LEU A 200 -2.56 11.96 6.95
CA LEU A 200 -1.20 12.38 6.57
C LEU A 200 -0.94 13.87 6.81
N GLY A 201 -1.94 14.62 7.27
CA GLY A 201 -1.78 15.99 7.76
C GLY A 201 -1.37 16.07 9.25
N GLY A 202 -1.17 14.93 9.93
CA GLY A 202 -1.01 14.90 11.39
C GLY A 202 -2.31 15.21 12.14
N GLY A 203 -2.27 15.25 13.48
CA GLY A 203 -3.43 15.66 14.29
C GLY A 203 -3.75 17.15 14.17
N GLN A 204 -2.72 17.95 13.87
CA GLN A 204 -2.71 19.41 13.78
C GLN A 204 -2.97 19.94 12.36
N GLY A 205 -3.05 19.07 11.35
CA GLY A 205 -3.35 19.44 9.96
C GLY A 205 -2.22 20.13 9.18
N GLN A 206 -0.99 20.13 9.69
CA GLN A 206 0.17 20.83 9.10
C GLN A 206 1.15 19.89 8.36
N GLY A 207 0.83 18.60 8.25
CA GLY A 207 1.70 17.59 7.63
C GLY A 207 2.40 16.69 8.65
N CYS A 208 3.40 15.94 8.19
CA CYS A 208 4.10 14.94 8.98
C CYS A 208 5.61 15.23 9.03
N ASN A 209 6.27 14.73 10.07
CA ASN A 209 7.71 14.88 10.33
C ASN A 209 8.53 13.78 9.65
N PHE A 210 7.96 13.09 8.65
CA PHE A 210 8.49 11.82 8.16
C PHE A 210 9.92 11.95 7.59
N GLU A 211 10.16 13.03 6.84
CA GLU A 211 11.41 13.36 6.15
C GLU A 211 12.15 14.56 6.73
N ALA A 212 11.53 15.30 7.64
CA ALA A 212 11.97 16.64 8.08
C ALA A 212 12.15 16.77 9.60
N GLU A 213 12.06 15.66 10.33
CA GLU A 213 12.33 15.52 11.76
C GLU A 213 11.65 16.60 12.61
N GLU A 214 12.32 17.70 12.93
CA GLU A 214 11.76 18.78 13.76
C GLU A 214 10.72 19.67 13.05
N ARG A 215 10.54 19.52 11.73
CA ARG A 215 9.58 20.33 10.95
C ARG A 215 8.46 19.49 10.35
N PHE A 216 7.28 20.10 10.25
CA PHE A 216 6.14 19.53 9.51
C PHE A 216 6.31 19.76 8.02
N SER A 217 5.93 18.75 7.23
CA SER A 217 5.94 18.81 5.77
C SER A 217 4.81 17.97 5.17
N ASP A 218 4.31 18.44 4.04
CA ASP A 218 3.29 17.77 3.23
C ASP A 218 3.86 17.00 2.03
N GLU A 219 5.19 16.97 1.86
CA GLU A 219 5.83 16.35 0.69
C GLU A 219 5.39 14.88 0.54
N ARG A 220 5.32 14.14 1.64
CA ARG A 220 4.84 12.75 1.62
C ARG A 220 3.36 12.63 1.22
N ARG A 221 2.51 13.55 1.67
CA ARG A 221 1.09 13.56 1.30
C ARG A 221 0.92 13.83 -0.19
N MET A 222 1.66 14.81 -0.71
CA MET A 222 1.66 15.16 -2.13
C MET A 222 2.19 14.02 -3.00
N ALA A 223 3.34 13.43 -2.64
CA ALA A 223 3.91 12.29 -3.35
C ALA A 223 2.94 11.08 -3.35
N HIS A 224 2.29 10.81 -2.22
CA HIS A 224 1.31 9.73 -2.13
C HIS A 224 0.02 10.03 -2.92
N HIS A 225 -0.45 11.28 -2.98
CA HIS A 225 -1.54 11.66 -3.88
C HIS A 225 -1.18 11.42 -5.35
N ALA A 226 0.03 11.79 -5.77
CA ALA A 226 0.51 11.53 -7.12
C ALA A 226 0.54 10.02 -7.43
N VAL A 227 1.03 9.18 -6.49
CA VAL A 227 0.98 7.71 -6.63
C VAL A 227 -0.45 7.20 -6.72
N MET A 228 -1.32 7.59 -5.78
CA MET A 228 -2.69 7.09 -5.68
C MET A 228 -3.52 7.46 -6.91
N TRP A 229 -3.56 8.75 -7.26
CA TRP A 229 -4.31 9.21 -8.43
C TRP A 229 -3.67 8.75 -9.74
N GLY A 230 -2.33 8.70 -9.81
CA GLY A 230 -1.62 8.13 -10.95
C GLY A 230 -2.01 6.67 -11.22
N PHE A 231 -2.00 5.84 -10.18
CA PHE A 231 -2.43 4.45 -10.27
C PHE A 231 -3.90 4.32 -10.69
N LEU A 232 -4.81 5.08 -10.06
CA LEU A 232 -6.23 5.04 -10.39
C LEU A 232 -6.52 5.47 -11.83
N LEU A 233 -5.81 6.48 -12.35
CA LEU A 233 -5.92 6.91 -13.74
C LEU A 233 -5.38 5.86 -14.72
N CYS A 234 -4.23 5.21 -14.42
CA CYS A 234 -3.73 4.09 -15.21
C CYS A 234 -4.68 2.89 -15.20
N PHE A 235 -5.27 2.59 -14.05
CA PHE A 235 -6.29 1.54 -13.94
C PHE A 235 -7.54 1.89 -14.76
N ALA A 236 -8.05 3.12 -14.65
CA ALA A 236 -9.19 3.60 -15.42
C ALA A 236 -8.92 3.61 -16.94
N SER A 237 -7.68 3.91 -17.35
CA SER A 237 -7.22 3.76 -18.74
C SER A 237 -7.37 2.32 -19.23
N THR A 238 -6.91 1.34 -18.44
CA THR A 238 -7.01 -0.09 -18.78
C THR A 238 -8.47 -0.56 -18.85
N VAL A 239 -9.29 -0.15 -17.88
CA VAL A 239 -10.74 -0.46 -17.84
C VAL A 239 -11.46 0.15 -19.04
N SER A 240 -11.22 1.43 -19.35
CA SER A 240 -11.83 2.09 -20.50
C SER A 240 -11.44 1.43 -21.83
N GLY A 241 -10.18 0.98 -21.97
CA GLY A 241 -9.73 0.22 -23.13
C GLY A 241 -10.45 -1.12 -23.28
N THR A 242 -10.75 -1.79 -22.17
CA THR A 242 -11.53 -3.05 -22.17
C THR A 242 -12.99 -2.79 -22.58
N ILE A 243 -13.61 -1.73 -22.05
CA ILE A 243 -14.98 -1.33 -22.40
C ILE A 243 -15.07 -0.97 -23.88
N LEU A 244 -14.14 -0.17 -24.41
CA LEU A 244 -14.12 0.19 -25.83
C LEU A 244 -13.99 -1.04 -26.73
N HIS A 245 -13.12 -1.98 -26.35
CA HIS A 245 -12.90 -3.21 -27.10
C HIS A 245 -14.16 -4.09 -27.16
N TYR A 246 -14.76 -4.40 -26.01
CA TYR A 246 -15.83 -5.39 -25.94
C TYR A 246 -17.24 -4.82 -26.05
N ALA A 247 -17.51 -3.64 -25.45
CA ALA A 247 -18.84 -3.05 -25.45
C ALA A 247 -19.11 -2.21 -26.70
N PHE A 248 -18.07 -1.57 -27.26
CA PHE A 248 -18.19 -0.68 -28.43
C PHE A 248 -17.57 -1.26 -29.70
N ALA A 249 -17.04 -2.49 -29.66
CA ALA A 249 -16.36 -3.13 -30.79
C ALA A 249 -15.27 -2.25 -31.42
N SER A 250 -14.60 -1.43 -30.60
CA SER A 250 -13.53 -0.53 -31.01
C SER A 250 -12.21 -1.09 -30.48
N PRO A 251 -11.54 -1.98 -31.22
CA PRO A 251 -10.26 -2.52 -30.78
C PRO A 251 -9.14 -1.48 -30.89
N ALA A 252 -8.13 -1.63 -30.03
CA ALA A 252 -6.87 -0.92 -30.17
C ALA A 252 -6.26 -1.16 -31.57
N PRO A 253 -5.51 -0.19 -32.15
CA PRO A 253 -4.89 0.97 -31.50
C PRO A 253 -5.82 2.16 -31.25
N TYR A 254 -5.67 2.80 -30.09
CA TYR A 254 -6.44 4.00 -29.72
C TYR A 254 -5.67 5.30 -30.01
N GLY A 255 -6.35 6.27 -30.63
CA GLY A 255 -5.81 7.61 -30.88
C GLY A 255 -5.55 8.43 -29.60
N PHE A 256 -4.88 9.58 -29.73
CA PHE A 256 -4.48 10.41 -28.60
C PHE A 256 -5.66 10.95 -27.78
N PHE A 257 -6.73 11.41 -28.46
CA PHE A 257 -7.93 11.94 -27.82
C PHE A 257 -8.95 10.84 -27.45
N SER A 258 -8.46 9.68 -27.02
CA SER A 258 -9.28 8.58 -26.53
C SER A 258 -9.21 8.50 -25.01
N ALA A 259 -10.25 7.97 -24.36
CA ALA A 259 -10.26 7.78 -22.91
C ALA A 259 -9.03 6.99 -22.40
N PRO A 260 -8.58 5.89 -23.03
CA PRO A 260 -7.37 5.19 -22.61
C PRO A 260 -6.13 6.07 -22.59
N LYS A 261 -5.92 6.93 -23.60
CA LYS A 261 -4.73 7.78 -23.68
C LYS A 261 -4.82 9.00 -22.76
N LEU A 262 -5.98 9.66 -22.69
CA LEU A 262 -6.22 10.82 -21.83
C LEU A 262 -6.12 10.48 -20.34
N LEU A 263 -6.44 9.24 -19.94
CA LEU A 263 -6.25 8.77 -18.57
C LEU A 263 -4.85 8.20 -18.35
N GLY A 264 -4.37 7.40 -19.29
CA GLY A 264 -3.14 6.61 -19.14
C GLY A 264 -1.87 7.44 -19.12
N VAL A 265 -1.76 8.46 -19.98
CA VAL A 265 -0.53 9.29 -20.05
C VAL A 265 -0.37 10.16 -18.80
N PRO A 266 -1.35 10.98 -18.38
CA PRO A 266 -1.23 11.73 -17.13
C PRO A 266 -1.09 10.81 -15.91
N GLY A 267 -1.83 9.69 -15.89
CA GLY A 267 -1.72 8.67 -14.85
C GLY A 267 -0.30 8.13 -14.70
N GLY A 268 0.33 7.76 -15.82
CA GLY A 268 1.69 7.23 -15.85
C GLY A 268 2.72 8.26 -15.38
N VAL A 269 2.54 9.54 -15.75
CA VAL A 269 3.42 10.64 -15.30
C VAL A 269 3.30 10.83 -13.79
N LEU A 270 2.08 10.96 -13.27
CA LEU A 270 1.84 11.12 -11.83
C LEU A 270 2.36 9.92 -11.04
N LEU A 271 2.13 8.70 -11.52
CA LEU A 271 2.58 7.49 -10.85
C LEU A 271 4.11 7.42 -10.77
N THR A 272 4.79 7.74 -11.87
CA THR A 272 6.27 7.71 -11.97
C THR A 272 6.90 8.76 -11.06
N LEU A 273 6.45 10.02 -11.17
CA LEU A 273 6.96 11.12 -10.34
C LEU A 273 6.63 10.92 -8.87
N GLY A 274 5.41 10.44 -8.55
CA GLY A 274 5.00 10.12 -7.20
C GLY A 274 5.88 9.02 -6.59
N CYS A 275 6.17 7.94 -7.32
CA CYS A 275 7.05 6.88 -6.83
C CYS A 275 8.49 7.39 -6.63
N ALA A 276 9.02 8.20 -7.55
CA ALA A 276 10.33 8.83 -7.40
C ALA A 276 10.38 9.71 -6.13
N GLY A 277 9.36 10.54 -5.90
CA GLY A 277 9.21 11.33 -4.68
C GLY A 277 9.19 10.46 -3.43
N MET A 278 8.40 9.38 -3.42
CA MET A 278 8.34 8.44 -2.30
C MET A 278 9.68 7.77 -1.99
N LEU A 279 10.47 7.42 -3.03
CA LEU A 279 11.82 6.85 -2.87
C LEU A 279 12.78 7.87 -2.23
N VAL A 280 12.77 9.12 -2.71
CA VAL A 280 13.58 10.21 -2.15
C VAL A 280 13.24 10.46 -0.69
N LEU A 281 11.94 10.61 -0.37
CA LEU A 281 11.47 10.85 0.99
C LEU A 281 11.81 9.69 1.92
N LYS A 282 11.70 8.44 1.45
CA LYS A 282 12.08 7.26 2.22
C LYS A 282 13.58 7.21 2.49
N GLY A 283 14.42 7.74 1.60
CA GLY A 283 15.86 7.87 1.79
C GLY A 283 16.26 8.92 2.83
N LYS A 284 15.44 9.96 3.02
CA LYS A 284 15.65 11.00 4.06
C LYS A 284 15.13 10.58 5.44
N ALA A 285 14.13 9.71 5.47
CA ALA A 285 13.44 9.32 6.68
C ALA A 285 14.32 8.50 7.63
N ASP A 286 14.32 8.85 8.92
CA ASP A 286 14.96 8.06 9.99
C ASP A 286 14.56 6.56 9.91
N PRO A 287 15.50 5.63 9.70
CA PRO A 287 15.22 4.20 9.65
C PRO A 287 14.73 3.60 10.97
N ALA A 288 15.12 4.15 12.12
CA ALA A 288 14.75 3.65 13.45
C ALA A 288 13.25 3.81 13.75
N LEU A 289 12.60 4.78 13.09
CA LEU A 289 11.17 5.03 13.17
C LEU A 289 10.39 4.29 12.05
N GLY A 290 11.07 3.44 11.29
CA GLY A 290 10.48 2.59 10.26
C GLY A 290 9.82 1.33 10.82
N THR A 291 9.36 0.45 9.93
CA THR A 291 8.88 -0.88 10.34
C THR A 291 10.06 -1.87 10.38
N PRO A 292 10.42 -2.43 11.54
CA PRO A 292 11.59 -3.30 11.67
C PRO A 292 11.53 -4.54 10.76
N GLY A 293 12.67 -4.86 10.12
CA GLY A 293 12.87 -6.08 9.34
C GLY A 293 12.13 -6.16 7.99
N ARG A 294 11.45 -5.09 7.56
CA ARG A 294 10.53 -5.11 6.41
C ARG A 294 10.83 -4.09 5.32
N ALA A 295 11.96 -3.39 5.43
CA ALA A 295 12.37 -2.36 4.48
C ALA A 295 12.46 -2.89 3.04
N SER A 296 12.95 -4.13 2.84
CA SER A 296 13.09 -4.74 1.50
C SER A 296 11.76 -4.78 0.75
N GLY A 297 10.69 -5.30 1.36
CA GLY A 297 9.36 -5.34 0.76
C GLY A 297 8.80 -3.95 0.43
N GLU A 298 9.04 -2.96 1.30
CA GLU A 298 8.59 -1.58 1.07
C GLU A 298 9.31 -0.92 -0.11
N TRP A 299 10.63 -1.04 -0.21
CA TRP A 299 11.41 -0.51 -1.32
C TRP A 299 11.05 -1.21 -2.63
N ALA A 300 10.97 -2.54 -2.62
CA ALA A 300 10.63 -3.35 -3.79
C ALA A 300 9.29 -2.95 -4.40
N PHE A 301 8.28 -2.73 -3.55
CA PHE A 301 6.97 -2.32 -4.01
C PHE A 301 6.98 -0.97 -4.74
N VAL A 302 7.64 0.04 -4.17
CA VAL A 302 7.69 1.39 -4.78
C VAL A 302 8.47 1.36 -6.08
N TRP A 303 9.58 0.63 -6.14
CA TRP A 303 10.35 0.43 -7.37
C TRP A 303 9.55 -0.29 -8.46
N LEU A 304 8.85 -1.36 -8.11
CA LEU A 304 8.00 -2.11 -9.04
C LEU A 304 6.87 -1.22 -9.58
N LEU A 305 6.18 -0.49 -8.71
CA LEU A 305 5.07 0.38 -9.08
C LEU A 305 5.52 1.54 -9.97
N GLY A 306 6.63 2.20 -9.62
CA GLY A 306 7.23 3.25 -10.44
C GLY A 306 7.76 2.72 -11.77
N GLY A 307 8.34 1.51 -11.77
CA GLY A 307 8.80 0.82 -12.98
C GLY A 307 7.68 0.48 -13.94
N VAL A 308 6.50 0.08 -13.45
CA VAL A 308 5.29 -0.11 -14.28
C VAL A 308 4.87 1.19 -14.94
N GLY A 309 4.82 2.30 -14.19
CA GLY A 309 4.48 3.62 -14.74
C GLY A 309 5.49 4.09 -15.80
N LEU A 310 6.78 4.02 -15.49
CA LEU A 310 7.86 4.45 -16.36
C LEU A 310 7.93 3.60 -17.64
N SER A 311 7.90 2.28 -17.52
CA SER A 311 7.93 1.37 -18.68
C SER A 311 6.74 1.59 -19.61
N GLY A 312 5.55 1.90 -19.07
CA GLY A 312 4.37 2.23 -19.88
C GLY A 312 4.54 3.53 -20.67
N LEU A 313 5.12 4.57 -20.05
CA LEU A 313 5.42 5.84 -20.74
C LEU A 313 6.52 5.68 -21.79
N LEU A 314 7.58 4.93 -21.48
CA LEU A 314 8.67 4.63 -22.42
C LEU A 314 8.15 3.84 -23.62
N LEU A 315 7.31 2.83 -23.40
CA LEU A 315 6.67 2.08 -24.47
C LEU A 315 5.78 2.97 -25.34
N TYR A 316 5.07 3.94 -24.74
CA TYR A 316 4.28 4.90 -25.50
C TYR A 316 5.12 5.83 -26.37
N GLY A 317 6.26 6.31 -25.87
CA GLY A 317 7.15 7.25 -26.55
C GLY A 317 8.08 6.59 -27.58
N LEU A 318 8.48 5.34 -27.35
CA LEU A 318 9.41 4.58 -28.19
C LEU A 318 8.72 3.53 -29.06
N ARG A 319 7.39 3.62 -29.19
CA ARG A 319 6.62 2.78 -30.10
C ARG A 319 7.19 2.89 -31.52
N GLU A 320 7.22 1.77 -32.24
CA GLU A 320 7.79 1.64 -33.60
C GLU A 320 9.32 1.60 -33.68
N SER A 321 10.03 1.62 -32.54
CA SER A 321 11.47 1.35 -32.51
C SER A 321 11.79 -0.14 -32.35
N VAL A 322 13.05 -0.53 -32.59
CA VAL A 322 13.56 -1.89 -32.29
C VAL A 322 13.43 -2.29 -30.82
N LEU A 323 13.27 -1.30 -29.92
CA LEU A 323 13.07 -1.53 -28.48
C LEU A 323 11.63 -1.88 -28.13
N THR A 324 10.68 -1.78 -29.06
CA THR A 324 9.24 -2.00 -28.79
C THR A 324 8.98 -3.38 -28.18
N GLY A 325 9.53 -4.44 -28.78
CA GLY A 325 9.34 -5.82 -28.28
C GLY A 325 9.89 -6.02 -26.85
N PRO A 326 11.19 -5.75 -26.61
CA PRO A 326 11.77 -5.85 -25.27
C PRO A 326 11.08 -4.97 -24.21
N LEU A 327 10.75 -3.72 -24.53
CA LEU A 327 10.05 -2.83 -23.60
C LEU A 327 8.63 -3.32 -23.30
N LEU A 328 7.93 -3.86 -24.29
CA LEU A 328 6.62 -4.45 -24.11
C LEU A 328 6.68 -5.65 -23.16
N ALA A 329 7.62 -6.57 -23.37
CA ALA A 329 7.81 -7.73 -22.51
C ALA A 329 8.15 -7.32 -21.07
N LEU A 330 9.03 -6.32 -20.90
CA LEU A 330 9.37 -5.76 -19.60
C LEU A 330 8.16 -5.11 -18.91
N HIS A 331 7.38 -4.31 -19.64
CA HIS A 331 6.19 -3.65 -19.11
C HIS A 331 5.14 -4.68 -18.66
N LEU A 332 4.78 -5.62 -19.53
CA LEU A 332 3.81 -6.68 -19.21
C LEU A 332 4.31 -7.58 -18.08
N GLY A 333 5.61 -7.92 -18.08
CA GLY A 333 6.22 -8.69 -17.00
C GLY A 333 6.16 -7.97 -15.65
N SER A 334 6.36 -6.64 -15.66
CA SER A 334 6.24 -5.79 -14.48
C SER A 334 4.79 -5.69 -13.98
N VAL A 335 3.82 -5.50 -14.89
CA VAL A 335 2.39 -5.45 -14.56
C VAL A 335 1.91 -6.78 -13.99
N LEU A 336 2.28 -7.90 -14.63
CA LEU A 336 1.96 -9.24 -14.15
C LEU A 336 2.53 -9.47 -12.74
N THR A 337 3.81 -9.13 -12.54
CA THR A 337 4.46 -9.22 -11.23
C THR A 337 3.76 -8.37 -10.17
N LEU A 338 3.34 -7.15 -10.51
CA LEU A 338 2.59 -6.27 -9.62
C LEU A 338 1.29 -6.92 -9.15
N PHE A 339 0.50 -7.49 -10.06
CA PHE A 339 -0.76 -8.15 -9.71
C PHE A 339 -0.55 -9.38 -8.83
N LEU A 340 0.40 -10.25 -9.18
CA LEU A 340 0.72 -11.44 -8.38
C LEU A 340 1.17 -11.10 -6.95
N LEU A 341 1.91 -10.00 -6.79
CA LEU A 341 2.41 -9.54 -5.50
C LEU A 341 1.45 -8.63 -4.74
N THR A 342 0.32 -8.23 -5.32
CA THR A 342 -0.64 -7.29 -4.70
C THR A 342 -1.06 -7.71 -3.27
N PRO A 343 -1.52 -8.95 -3.01
CA PRO A 343 -1.96 -9.38 -1.67
C PRO A 343 -0.82 -9.50 -0.65
N TYR A 344 0.42 -9.59 -1.10
CA TYR A 344 1.60 -9.87 -0.25
C TYR A 344 2.51 -8.66 -0.05
N SER A 345 2.34 -7.64 -0.89
CA SER A 345 3.12 -6.41 -0.89
C SER A 345 2.44 -5.30 -0.12
N LYS A 346 3.12 -4.16 -0.03
CA LYS A 346 2.55 -2.95 0.56
C LYS A 346 1.29 -2.48 -0.18
N MET A 347 0.99 -2.92 -1.42
CA MET A 347 -0.26 -2.57 -2.10
C MET A 347 -1.51 -2.92 -1.27
N ALA A 348 -1.47 -4.04 -0.54
CA ALA A 348 -2.56 -4.48 0.33
C ALA A 348 -2.97 -3.43 1.38
N HIS A 349 -2.07 -2.51 1.75
CA HIS A 349 -2.35 -1.44 2.70
C HIS A 349 -3.55 -0.58 2.30
N GLY A 350 -3.77 -0.33 1.01
CA GLY A 350 -4.89 0.50 0.55
C GLY A 350 -6.23 -0.10 0.97
N PHE A 351 -6.35 -1.41 0.86
CA PHE A 351 -7.55 -2.15 1.22
C PHE A 351 -7.75 -2.25 2.74
N TYR A 352 -6.72 -2.66 3.48
CA TYR A 352 -6.80 -2.74 4.95
C TYR A 352 -7.01 -1.37 5.59
N ARG A 353 -6.39 -0.33 5.04
CA ARG A 353 -6.60 1.05 5.49
C ARG A 353 -8.03 1.52 5.22
N PHE A 354 -8.57 1.24 4.04
CA PHE A 354 -9.97 1.58 3.75
C PHE A 354 -10.93 0.87 4.71
N ALA A 355 -10.69 -0.40 5.02
CA ALA A 355 -11.44 -1.14 6.04
C ALA A 355 -11.28 -0.51 7.44
N ALA A 356 -10.08 -0.08 7.82
CA ALA A 356 -9.83 0.63 9.08
C ALA A 356 -10.62 1.96 9.16
N LEU A 357 -10.69 2.71 8.06
CA LEU A 357 -11.44 3.96 7.97
C LEU A 357 -12.95 3.73 8.02
N LEU A 358 -13.45 2.64 7.42
CA LEU A 358 -14.85 2.22 7.57
C LEU A 358 -15.18 1.91 9.04
N ARG A 359 -14.30 1.18 9.72
CA ARG A 359 -14.46 0.87 11.14
C ARG A 359 -14.41 2.12 12.02
N GLU A 360 -13.54 3.08 11.68
CA GLU A 360 -13.45 4.39 12.34
C GLU A 360 -14.75 5.18 12.17
N ALA A 361 -15.31 5.22 10.96
CA ALA A 361 -16.59 5.87 10.70
C ALA A 361 -17.74 5.23 11.48
N GLN A 362 -17.75 3.90 11.63
CA GLN A 362 -18.72 3.20 12.48
C GLN A 362 -18.56 3.57 13.96
N ALA A 363 -17.32 3.71 14.44
CA ALA A 363 -17.04 4.05 15.82
C ALA A 363 -17.46 5.50 16.15
N GLY A 364 -17.24 6.45 15.25
CA GLY A 364 -17.62 7.86 15.44
C GLY A 364 -19.12 8.15 15.43
N ARG A 365 -19.96 7.17 15.07
CA ARG A 365 -21.43 7.28 15.17
C ARG A 365 -21.99 6.85 16.52
N ARG A 366 -21.22 6.08 17.29
CA ARG A 366 -21.58 5.60 18.63
C ARG A 366 -21.11 6.61 19.66
#